data_AF-R9LJ63-F1
#
_entry.id   AF-R9LJ63-F1
#
_cell.length_a   1.000
_cell.length_b   1.000
_cell.length_c   1.000
_cell.angle_alpha   90.00
_cell.angle_beta   90.00
_cell.angle_gamma   90.00
#
_symmetry.space_group_name_H-M   'P 1'
#
loop_
_entity.id
_entity.type
_entity.pdbx_description
1 polymer ?
#
loop_
_entity_poly.entity_id
_entity_poly.type
_entity_poly.pdbx_seq_one_letter_code
_entity_poly.pdbx_strand_id
1 'polypeptide(L)'
;STPTPKVNLLVDIQAKLQAGKGAGYARWAKVFNLKQMAQTMNYLTEHGLLEYAVLEEKAAAATTRHNELSAQIKAAETRMAEIATLRTHIINYAKTREVYAAYRKAGYSKKFLAEHEADILLHKAAKQAFDDLGIKKLPTVKSLQAEYATLLEGKKKDYAEYRRSREEMRELLAAKANVDRLMGYGEERQNDREKEQGQDR
;
A
#
# COMPACT_ATOMS: atom_id res chain seq x y z
N SER A 1 40.99 -9.03 -13.67
CA SER A 1 39.71 -8.29 -13.73
C SER A 1 40.00 -6.82 -13.59
N THR A 2 39.83 -6.04 -14.65
CA THR A 2 39.90 -4.57 -14.60
C THR A 2 38.74 -4.05 -13.74
N PRO A 3 38.98 -3.16 -12.76
CA PRO A 3 37.90 -2.61 -11.96
C PRO A 3 37.04 -1.74 -12.87
N THR A 4 35.76 -2.07 -12.97
CA THR A 4 34.75 -1.21 -13.59
C THR A 4 34.85 0.16 -12.93
N PRO A 5 35.02 1.26 -13.68
CA PRO A 5 35.15 2.58 -13.07
C PRO A 5 33.94 2.84 -12.18
N LYS A 6 34.17 3.14 -10.91
CA LYS A 6 33.11 3.54 -9.98
C LYS A 6 32.48 4.83 -10.52
N VAL A 7 31.29 4.70 -11.07
CA VAL A 7 30.51 5.80 -11.65
C VAL A 7 30.04 6.67 -10.48
N ASN A 8 30.71 7.81 -10.28
CA ASN A 8 30.42 8.75 -9.21
C ASN A 8 29.53 9.87 -9.74
N LEU A 9 28.28 9.89 -9.30
CA LEU A 9 27.28 10.88 -9.67
C LEU A 9 27.78 12.31 -9.50
N LEU A 10 28.60 12.61 -8.49
CA LEU A 10 29.15 13.96 -8.32
C LEU A 10 29.98 14.37 -9.55
N VAL A 11 30.87 13.48 -10.00
CA VAL A 11 31.77 13.72 -11.14
C VAL A 11 30.97 13.78 -12.44
N ASP A 12 30.01 12.87 -12.61
CA ASP A 12 29.19 12.80 -13.81
C ASP A 12 28.25 14.00 -13.94
N ILE A 13 27.67 14.43 -12.82
CA ILE A 13 26.84 15.63 -12.74
C ILE A 13 27.70 16.87 -13.05
N GLN A 14 28.88 16.99 -12.45
CA GLN A 14 29.80 18.10 -12.77
C GLN A 14 30.19 18.09 -14.25
N ALA A 15 30.52 16.94 -14.82
CA ALA A 15 30.85 16.80 -16.23
C ALA A 15 29.67 17.20 -17.13
N LYS A 16 28.44 16.76 -16.82
CA LYS A 16 27.22 17.17 -17.53
C LYS A 16 26.97 18.67 -17.44
N LEU A 17 27.17 19.29 -16.27
CA LEU A 17 27.02 20.73 -16.07
C LEU A 17 28.07 21.52 -16.88
N GLN A 18 29.31 21.03 -16.98
CA GLN A 18 30.38 21.65 -17.77
C GLN A 18 30.15 21.50 -19.28
N ALA A 19 29.74 20.30 -19.73
CA ALA A 19 29.38 20.02 -21.12
C ALA A 19 28.15 20.82 -21.58
N GLY A 20 27.26 21.15 -20.64
CA GLY A 20 26.02 21.86 -20.90
C GLY A 20 26.20 23.31 -21.35
N LYS A 21 27.30 24.01 -21.03
CA LYS A 21 27.51 25.48 -21.10
C LYS A 21 27.17 26.25 -22.42
N GLY A 22 26.46 25.67 -23.39
CA GLY A 22 25.78 26.32 -24.51
C GLY A 22 24.26 26.54 -24.31
N ALA A 23 23.56 26.93 -25.40
CA ALA A 23 22.15 27.35 -25.38
C ALA A 23 21.15 26.31 -24.84
N GLY A 24 21.50 25.01 -24.90
CA GLY A 24 20.70 23.91 -24.33
C GLY A 24 20.67 23.93 -22.79
N TYR A 25 21.80 24.20 -22.13
CA TYR A 25 21.87 24.37 -20.67
C TYR A 25 21.18 25.64 -20.20
N ALA A 26 21.23 26.72 -20.99
CA ALA A 26 20.47 27.92 -20.68
C ALA A 26 18.95 27.66 -20.67
N ARG A 27 18.44 26.75 -21.51
CA ARG A 27 17.05 26.28 -21.44
C ARG A 27 16.82 25.30 -20.29
N TRP A 28 17.74 24.37 -20.06
CA TRP A 28 17.65 23.36 -19.00
C TRP A 28 17.71 23.98 -17.59
N ALA A 29 18.66 24.87 -17.30
CA ALA A 29 18.80 25.58 -16.01
C ALA A 29 17.67 26.60 -15.75
N LYS A 30 16.97 27.03 -16.80
CA LYS A 30 15.79 27.91 -16.71
C LYS A 30 14.51 27.13 -16.35
N VAL A 31 14.46 25.83 -16.66
CA VAL A 31 13.34 24.92 -16.33
C VAL A 31 13.64 24.10 -15.06
N PHE A 32 14.90 23.77 -14.81
CA PHE A 32 15.37 23.01 -13.66
C PHE A 32 15.89 23.98 -12.60
N ASN A 33 15.14 24.15 -11.51
CA ASN A 33 15.47 25.10 -10.45
C ASN A 33 16.81 24.71 -9.80
N LEU A 34 17.86 25.55 -9.92
CA LEU A 34 19.18 25.37 -9.30
C LEU A 34 19.10 25.00 -7.81
N LYS A 35 18.06 25.48 -7.10
CA LYS A 35 17.79 25.10 -5.70
C LYS A 35 17.47 23.61 -5.55
N GLN A 36 16.71 23.02 -6.47
CA GLN A 36 16.39 21.59 -6.47
C GLN A 36 17.64 20.73 -6.73
N MET A 37 18.58 21.22 -7.55
CA MET A 37 19.87 20.52 -7.72
C MET A 37 20.70 20.56 -6.46
N ALA A 38 20.84 21.74 -5.84
CA ALA A 38 21.56 21.86 -4.58
C ALA A 38 20.96 20.96 -3.51
N GLN A 39 19.63 20.92 -3.39
CA GLN A 39 18.92 20.04 -2.46
C GLN A 39 19.14 18.56 -2.78
N THR A 40 19.07 18.17 -4.04
CA THR A 40 19.33 16.77 -4.45
C THR A 40 20.78 16.39 -4.15
N MET A 41 21.75 17.26 -4.45
CA MET A 41 23.16 16.97 -4.20
C MET A 41 23.46 16.83 -2.70
N ASN A 42 22.88 17.71 -1.86
CA ASN A 42 22.99 17.61 -0.41
C ASN A 42 22.42 16.28 0.08
N TYR A 43 21.21 15.92 -0.37
CA TYR A 43 20.57 14.65 -0.01
C TYR A 43 21.41 13.45 -0.42
N LEU A 44 21.90 13.39 -1.67
CA LEU A 44 22.73 12.27 -2.12
C LEU A 44 24.04 12.17 -1.32
N THR A 45 24.64 13.30 -0.95
CA THR A 45 25.88 13.34 -0.17
C THR A 45 25.64 12.88 1.27
N GLU A 46 24.64 13.45 1.94
CA GLU A 46 24.27 13.13 3.33
C GLU A 46 23.88 11.66 3.50
N HIS A 47 23.25 11.06 2.49
CA HIS A 47 22.79 9.68 2.52
C HIS A 47 23.75 8.67 1.85
N GLY A 48 24.91 9.11 1.35
CA GLY A 48 25.90 8.25 0.71
C GLY A 48 25.41 7.61 -0.61
N LEU A 49 24.57 8.33 -1.36
CA LEU A 49 23.91 7.87 -2.60
C LEU A 49 24.57 8.45 -3.85
N LEU A 50 25.88 8.66 -3.82
CA LEU A 50 26.64 9.20 -4.94
C LEU A 50 26.93 8.15 -6.03
N GLU A 51 26.50 6.90 -5.86
CA GLU A 51 26.53 5.87 -6.89
C GLU A 51 25.10 5.64 -7.41
N TYR A 52 24.88 5.77 -8.73
CA TYR A 52 23.55 5.68 -9.32
C TYR A 52 22.86 4.33 -9.04
N ALA A 53 23.60 3.23 -9.17
CA ALA A 53 23.09 1.90 -8.90
C ALA A 53 22.60 1.76 -7.44
N VAL A 54 23.31 2.36 -6.49
CA VAL A 54 22.92 2.37 -5.07
C VAL A 54 21.68 3.22 -4.85
N LEU A 55 21.58 4.39 -5.50
CA LEU A 55 20.38 5.22 -5.45
C LEU A 55 19.16 4.48 -6.01
N GLU A 56 19.31 3.82 -7.16
CA GLU A 56 18.26 3.03 -7.80
C GLU A 56 17.81 1.86 -6.93
N GLU A 57 18.76 1.09 -6.39
CA GLU A 57 18.49 -0.03 -5.49
C GLU A 57 17.74 0.43 -4.24
N LYS A 58 18.19 1.52 -3.59
CA LYS A 58 17.50 2.06 -2.41
C LYS A 58 16.10 2.56 -2.73
N ALA A 59 15.90 3.25 -3.87
CA ALA A 59 14.57 3.70 -4.28
C ALA A 59 13.63 2.51 -4.49
N ALA A 60 14.10 1.45 -5.17
CA ALA A 60 13.34 0.22 -5.38
C ALA A 60 12.99 -0.47 -4.06
N ALA A 61 13.97 -0.64 -3.16
CA ALA A 61 13.76 -1.25 -1.84
C ALA A 61 12.76 -0.45 -0.99
N ALA A 62 12.85 0.88 -0.98
CA ALA A 62 11.91 1.74 -0.26
C ALA A 62 10.49 1.63 -0.82
N THR A 63 10.34 1.55 -2.16
CA THR A 63 9.05 1.30 -2.79
C THR A 63 8.48 -0.08 -2.43
N THR A 64 9.29 -1.13 -2.48
CA THR A 64 8.86 -2.49 -2.09
C THR A 64 8.39 -2.51 -0.64
N ARG A 65 9.19 -1.99 0.29
CA ARG A 65 8.83 -1.92 1.71
C ARG A 65 7.53 -1.15 1.95
N HIS A 66 7.36 -0.01 1.28
CA HIS A 66 6.13 0.78 1.37
C HIS A 66 4.90 -0.01 0.92
N ASN A 67 5.01 -0.71 -0.21
CA ASN A 67 3.94 -1.53 -0.77
C ASN A 67 3.60 -2.72 0.14
N GLU A 68 4.61 -3.39 0.71
CA GLU A 68 4.43 -4.49 1.66
C GLU A 68 3.70 -4.03 2.92
N LEU A 69 4.11 -2.91 3.53
CA LEU A 69 3.43 -2.33 4.69
C LEU A 69 1.99 -1.93 4.35
N SER A 70 1.76 -1.35 3.17
CA SER A 70 0.40 -1.03 2.70
C SER A 70 -0.47 -2.29 2.60
N ALA A 71 0.07 -3.37 2.03
CA ALA A 71 -0.63 -4.63 1.87
C ALA A 71 -0.93 -5.30 3.22
N GLN A 72 0.03 -5.29 4.15
CA GLN A 72 -0.14 -5.83 5.51
C GLN A 72 -1.23 -5.09 6.28
N ILE A 73 -1.21 -3.75 6.26
CA ILE A 73 -2.24 -2.92 6.90
C ILE A 73 -3.62 -3.22 6.32
N LYS A 74 -3.74 -3.29 4.99
CA LYS A 74 -5.02 -3.61 4.31
C LYS A 74 -5.50 -5.00 4.68
N ALA A 75 -4.62 -6.01 4.69
CA ALA A 75 -4.99 -7.37 5.07
C ALA A 75 -5.48 -7.44 6.52
N ALA A 76 -4.81 -6.73 7.44
CA ALA A 76 -5.25 -6.64 8.83
C ALA A 76 -6.62 -5.96 8.95
N GLU A 77 -6.86 -4.87 8.22
CA GLU A 77 -8.15 -4.17 8.18
C GLU A 77 -9.28 -5.06 7.67
N THR A 78 -9.07 -5.74 6.55
CA THR A 78 -10.03 -6.69 5.98
C THR A 78 -10.37 -7.77 6.99
N ARG A 79 -9.34 -8.38 7.60
CA ARG A 79 -9.55 -9.45 8.57
C ARG A 79 -10.28 -8.97 9.82
N MET A 80 -9.97 -7.77 10.31
CA MET A 80 -10.68 -7.15 11.44
C MET A 80 -12.16 -6.92 11.13
N ALA A 81 -12.50 -6.48 9.91
CA ALA A 81 -13.89 -6.30 9.47
C ALA A 81 -14.63 -7.65 9.39
N GLU A 82 -14.00 -8.68 8.83
CA GLU A 82 -14.54 -10.04 8.81
C GLU A 82 -14.83 -10.56 10.23
N ILE A 83 -13.90 -10.35 11.17
CA ILE A 83 -14.07 -10.75 12.56
C ILE A 83 -15.27 -10.03 13.20
N ALA A 84 -15.44 -8.73 12.94
CA ALA A 84 -16.56 -7.95 13.47
C ALA A 84 -17.91 -8.49 12.96
N THR A 85 -18.00 -8.76 11.66
CA THR A 85 -19.19 -9.35 11.02
C THR A 85 -19.47 -10.76 11.57
N LEU A 86 -18.45 -11.62 11.63
CA LEU A 86 -18.58 -12.98 12.14
C LEU A 86 -19.01 -13.01 13.62
N ARG A 87 -18.45 -12.14 14.47
CA ARG A 87 -18.89 -11.99 15.87
C ARG A 87 -20.37 -11.62 15.95
N THR A 88 -20.83 -10.71 15.08
CA THR A 88 -22.23 -10.28 15.04
C THR A 88 -23.15 -11.46 14.72
N HIS A 89 -22.82 -12.25 13.70
CA HIS A 89 -23.59 -13.45 13.37
C HIS A 89 -23.58 -14.49 14.50
N ILE A 90 -22.43 -14.75 15.14
CA ILE A 90 -22.33 -15.68 16.28
C ILE A 90 -23.24 -15.24 17.43
N ILE A 91 -23.22 -13.94 17.78
CA ILE A 91 -24.04 -13.39 18.86
C ILE A 91 -25.53 -13.46 18.50
N ASN A 92 -25.90 -13.07 17.28
CA ASN A 92 -27.29 -13.10 16.82
C ASN A 92 -27.83 -14.53 16.79
N TYR A 93 -27.05 -15.48 16.28
CA TYR A 93 -27.43 -16.90 16.26
C TYR A 93 -27.64 -17.44 17.69
N ALA A 94 -26.73 -17.12 18.62
CA ALA A 94 -26.84 -17.56 20.01
C ALA A 94 -28.09 -16.98 20.70
N LYS A 95 -28.36 -15.68 20.53
CA LYS A 95 -29.50 -14.98 21.17
C LYS A 95 -30.86 -15.41 20.61
N THR A 96 -30.93 -15.70 19.32
CA THR A 96 -32.18 -16.06 18.63
C THR A 96 -32.46 -17.56 18.60
N ARG A 97 -31.53 -18.38 19.11
CA ARG A 97 -31.61 -19.85 19.06
C ARG A 97 -32.89 -20.41 19.67
N GLU A 98 -33.26 -19.93 20.86
CA GLU A 98 -34.45 -20.41 21.58
C GLU A 98 -35.74 -20.03 20.85
N VAL A 99 -35.83 -18.78 20.37
CA VAL A 99 -36.97 -18.29 19.57
C VAL A 99 -37.13 -19.11 18.29
N TYR A 100 -36.04 -19.37 17.58
CA TYR A 100 -36.07 -20.19 16.36
C TYR A 100 -36.41 -21.66 16.64
N ALA A 101 -35.97 -22.20 17.78
CA ALA A 101 -36.33 -23.54 18.20
C ALA A 101 -37.83 -23.65 18.52
N ALA A 102 -38.41 -22.66 19.21
CA ALA A 102 -39.85 -22.55 19.45
C ALA A 102 -40.65 -22.41 18.14
N TYR A 103 -40.16 -21.58 17.20
CA TYR A 103 -40.76 -21.43 15.88
C TYR A 103 -40.84 -22.76 15.10
N ARG A 104 -39.76 -23.56 15.14
CA ARG A 104 -39.77 -24.91 14.55
C ARG A 104 -40.74 -25.85 15.24
N LYS A 105 -40.81 -25.84 16.58
CA LYS A 105 -41.75 -26.66 17.36
C LYS A 105 -43.21 -26.28 17.10
N ALA A 106 -43.48 -25.00 16.84
CA ALA A 106 -44.78 -24.48 16.46
C ALA A 106 -45.17 -24.78 14.99
N GLY A 107 -44.40 -25.61 14.28
CA GLY A 107 -44.70 -26.00 12.90
C GLY A 107 -44.60 -24.85 11.91
N TYR A 108 -43.73 -23.86 12.16
CA TYR A 108 -43.59 -22.67 11.31
C TYR A 108 -44.87 -21.82 11.22
N SER A 109 -45.58 -21.67 12.34
CA SER A 109 -46.81 -20.86 12.43
C SER A 109 -46.61 -19.43 11.93
N LYS A 110 -47.51 -18.98 11.02
CA LYS A 110 -47.52 -17.59 10.53
C LYS A 110 -47.72 -16.56 11.63
N LYS A 111 -48.52 -16.90 12.66
CA LYS A 111 -48.74 -16.03 13.81
C LYS A 111 -47.46 -15.85 14.62
N PHE A 112 -46.76 -16.95 14.90
CA PHE A 112 -45.47 -16.92 15.59
C PHE A 112 -44.41 -16.15 14.79
N LEU A 113 -44.40 -16.33 13.46
CA LEU A 113 -43.51 -15.57 12.58
C LEU A 113 -43.75 -14.07 12.69
N ALA A 114 -45.00 -13.61 12.69
CA ALA A 114 -45.32 -12.20 12.81
C ALA A 114 -44.92 -11.60 14.17
N GLU A 115 -45.07 -12.38 15.26
CA GLU A 115 -44.69 -11.95 16.62
C GLU A 115 -43.18 -11.91 16.84
N HIS A 116 -42.41 -12.77 16.14
CA HIS A 116 -40.97 -12.96 16.33
C HIS A 116 -40.14 -12.74 15.06
N GLU A 117 -40.66 -11.94 14.12
CA GLU A 117 -40.11 -11.84 12.76
C GLU A 117 -38.63 -11.44 12.76
N ALA A 118 -38.28 -10.39 13.52
CA ALA A 118 -36.92 -9.88 13.62
C ALA A 118 -35.93 -10.96 14.10
N ASP A 119 -36.27 -11.69 15.15
CA ASP A 119 -35.42 -12.76 15.71
C ASP A 119 -35.24 -13.92 14.73
N ILE A 120 -36.32 -14.31 14.04
CA ILE A 120 -36.29 -15.38 13.06
C ILE A 120 -35.43 -14.98 11.85
N LEU A 121 -35.54 -13.73 11.38
CA LEU A 121 -34.72 -13.20 10.29
C LEU A 121 -33.24 -13.13 10.69
N LEU A 122 -32.91 -12.61 11.87
CA LEU A 122 -31.54 -12.57 12.39
C LEU A 122 -30.95 -13.97 12.51
N HIS A 123 -31.72 -14.96 12.97
CA HIS A 123 -31.28 -16.34 13.07
C HIS A 123 -30.95 -16.94 11.70
N LYS A 124 -31.86 -16.76 10.74
CA LYS A 124 -31.68 -17.26 9.36
C LYS A 124 -30.49 -16.60 8.68
N ALA A 125 -30.35 -15.28 8.81
CA ALA A 125 -29.23 -14.54 8.24
C ALA A 125 -27.88 -14.99 8.84
N ALA A 126 -27.82 -15.20 10.15
CA ALA A 126 -26.61 -15.74 10.79
C ALA A 126 -26.28 -17.15 10.32
N LYS A 127 -27.29 -18.03 10.20
CA LYS A 127 -27.09 -19.39 9.67
C LYS A 127 -26.58 -19.35 8.22
N GLN A 128 -27.21 -18.56 7.36
CA GLN A 128 -26.79 -18.41 5.96
C GLN A 128 -25.34 -17.92 5.87
N ALA A 129 -24.96 -16.92 6.67
CA ALA A 129 -23.59 -16.42 6.70
C ALA A 129 -22.56 -17.51 7.09
N PHE A 130 -22.91 -18.43 8.01
CA PHE A 130 -22.02 -19.55 8.35
C PHE A 130 -21.91 -20.58 7.21
N ASP A 131 -23.02 -20.83 6.53
CA ASP A 131 -23.08 -21.74 5.39
C ASP A 131 -22.25 -21.20 4.20
N ASP A 132 -22.38 -19.90 3.89
CA ASP A 132 -21.61 -19.21 2.84
C ASP A 132 -20.10 -19.21 3.12
N LEU A 133 -19.70 -19.12 4.39
CA LEU A 133 -18.30 -19.18 4.79
C LEU A 133 -17.74 -20.62 4.82
N GLY A 134 -18.57 -21.65 4.62
CA GLY A 134 -18.14 -23.05 4.62
C GLY A 134 -17.50 -23.54 5.92
N ILE A 135 -17.79 -22.87 7.05
CA ILE A 135 -17.10 -23.12 8.31
C ILE A 135 -17.63 -24.40 8.97
N LYS A 136 -16.77 -25.44 9.04
CA LYS A 136 -17.09 -26.70 9.74
C LYS A 136 -17.19 -26.55 11.26
N LYS A 137 -16.43 -25.62 11.85
CA LYS A 137 -16.40 -25.35 13.29
C LYS A 137 -16.29 -23.86 13.55
N LEU A 138 -17.33 -23.28 14.16
CA LEU A 138 -17.36 -21.85 14.46
C LEU A 138 -16.30 -21.50 15.53
N PRO A 139 -15.51 -20.44 15.30
CA PRO A 139 -14.62 -19.93 16.33
C PRO A 139 -15.42 -19.33 17.49
N THR A 140 -14.80 -19.26 18.66
CA THR A 140 -15.43 -18.62 19.83
C THR A 140 -15.34 -17.10 19.74
N VAL A 141 -16.29 -16.40 20.36
CA VAL A 141 -16.21 -14.92 20.48
C VAL A 141 -14.91 -14.50 21.17
N LYS A 142 -14.46 -15.27 22.18
CA LYS A 142 -13.21 -14.99 22.90
C LYS A 142 -11.98 -15.10 22.01
N SER A 143 -11.88 -16.15 21.18
CA SER A 143 -10.76 -16.31 20.24
C SER A 143 -10.75 -15.21 19.18
N LEU A 144 -11.93 -14.86 18.64
CA LEU A 144 -12.07 -13.76 17.68
C LEU A 144 -11.68 -12.42 18.29
N GLN A 145 -12.02 -12.17 19.56
CA GLN A 145 -11.65 -10.95 20.26
C GLN A 145 -10.14 -10.86 20.51
N ALA A 146 -9.48 -11.99 20.84
CA ALA A 146 -8.03 -12.04 20.97
C ALA A 146 -7.34 -11.75 19.62
N GLU A 147 -7.78 -12.40 18.54
CA GLU A 147 -7.26 -12.18 17.19
C GLU A 147 -7.41 -10.71 16.77
N TYR A 148 -8.60 -10.12 16.97
CA TYR A 148 -8.85 -8.71 16.68
C TYR A 148 -7.91 -7.77 17.45
N ALA A 149 -7.69 -8.04 18.74
CA ALA A 149 -6.80 -7.22 19.56
C ALA A 149 -5.34 -7.29 19.07
N THR A 150 -4.87 -8.49 18.72
CA THR A 150 -3.54 -8.69 18.13
C THR A 150 -3.39 -7.95 16.80
N LEU A 151 -4.38 -8.06 15.90
CA LEU A 151 -4.39 -7.35 14.61
C LEU A 151 -4.40 -5.84 14.80
N LEU A 152 -5.19 -5.33 15.75
CA LEU A 152 -5.25 -3.90 16.06
C LEU A 152 -3.90 -3.38 16.59
N GLU A 153 -3.21 -4.14 17.44
CA GLU A 153 -1.89 -3.76 17.93
C GLU A 153 -0.83 -3.79 16.81
N GLY A 154 -0.81 -4.85 16.00
CA GLY A 154 0.07 -4.97 14.83
C GLY A 154 -0.14 -3.81 13.85
N LYS A 155 -1.39 -3.57 13.44
CA LYS A 155 -1.77 -2.45 12.56
C LYS A 155 -1.27 -1.10 13.07
N LYS A 156 -1.34 -0.83 14.38
CA LYS A 156 -0.83 0.43 14.96
C LYS A 156 0.68 0.58 14.79
N LYS A 157 1.43 -0.52 14.95
CA LYS A 157 2.89 -0.54 14.74
C LYS A 157 3.21 -0.34 13.26
N ASP A 158 2.55 -1.09 12.38
CA ASP A 158 2.75 -1.03 10.93
C ASP A 158 2.41 0.35 10.38
N TYR A 159 1.38 1.03 10.90
CA TYR A 159 1.01 2.37 10.44
C TYR A 159 2.09 3.43 10.76
N ALA A 160 2.77 3.31 11.90
CA ALA A 160 3.87 4.21 12.26
C ALA A 160 5.09 3.99 11.35
N GLU A 161 5.33 2.75 10.92
CA GLU A 161 6.39 2.43 9.96
C GLU A 161 6.00 2.83 8.53
N TYR A 162 4.75 2.59 8.15
CA TYR A 162 4.19 2.97 6.85
C TYR A 162 4.35 4.47 6.59
N ARG A 163 4.04 5.32 7.58
CA ARG A 163 4.22 6.78 7.44
C ARG A 163 5.68 7.16 7.17
N ARG A 164 6.62 6.55 7.90
CA ARG A 164 8.06 6.77 7.70
C ARG A 164 8.54 6.25 6.34
N SER A 165 8.14 5.04 5.95
CA SER A 165 8.48 4.44 4.66
C SER A 165 7.98 5.28 3.48
N ARG A 166 6.82 5.95 3.63
CA ARG A 166 6.26 6.82 2.60
C ARG A 166 7.11 8.06 2.37
N GLU A 167 7.58 8.68 3.46
CA GLU A 167 8.46 9.85 3.40
C GLU A 167 9.81 9.48 2.77
N GLU A 168 10.44 8.41 3.26
CA GLU A 168 11.70 7.89 2.72
C GLU A 168 11.59 7.54 1.23
N MET A 169 10.55 6.80 0.84
CA MET A 169 10.28 6.47 -0.56
C MET A 169 10.11 7.73 -1.41
N ARG A 170 9.38 8.74 -0.92
CA ARG A 170 9.14 9.98 -1.66
C ARG A 170 10.44 10.74 -1.90
N GLU A 171 11.31 10.85 -0.90
CA GLU A 171 12.60 11.54 -1.02
C GLU A 171 13.54 10.81 -1.98
N LEU A 172 13.66 9.49 -1.85
CA LEU A 172 14.50 8.67 -2.74
C LEU A 172 14.02 8.74 -4.20
N LEU A 173 12.71 8.62 -4.44
CA LEU A 173 12.16 8.72 -5.80
C LEU A 173 12.32 10.13 -6.38
N ALA A 174 12.19 11.18 -5.56
CA ALA A 174 12.44 12.55 -6.02
C ALA A 174 13.91 12.77 -6.38
N ALA A 175 14.84 12.31 -5.54
CA ALA A 175 16.27 12.38 -5.81
C ALA A 175 16.63 11.59 -7.08
N LYS A 176 16.12 10.37 -7.23
CA LYS A 176 16.31 9.54 -8.43
C LYS A 176 15.77 10.23 -9.68
N ALA A 177 14.54 10.74 -9.65
CA ALA A 177 13.94 11.42 -10.80
C ALA A 177 14.73 12.67 -11.22
N ASN A 178 15.28 13.41 -10.25
CA ASN A 178 16.15 14.55 -10.51
C ASN A 178 17.48 14.13 -11.17
N VAL A 179 18.10 13.04 -10.70
CA VAL A 179 19.31 12.47 -11.31
C VAL A 179 19.03 11.93 -12.71
N ASP A 180 17.94 11.19 -12.90
CA ASP A 180 17.53 10.64 -14.20
C ASP A 180 17.36 11.74 -15.26
N ARG A 181 16.71 12.85 -14.86
CA ARG A 181 16.50 14.01 -15.73
C ARG A 181 17.80 14.75 -16.05
N LEU A 182 18.73 14.83 -15.11
CA LEU A 182 20.02 15.50 -15.28
C LEU A 182 20.97 14.68 -16.17
N MET A 183 20.96 13.37 -16.01
CA MET A 183 21.83 12.47 -16.77
C MET A 183 21.28 12.17 -18.17
N GLY A 184 19.98 12.42 -18.39
CA GLY A 184 19.29 12.13 -19.65
C GLY A 184 18.71 10.70 -19.70
N TYR A 185 18.75 9.95 -18.60
CA TYR A 185 18.20 8.59 -18.50
C TYR A 185 16.67 8.53 -18.67
N GLY A 186 15.98 9.68 -18.56
CA GLY A 186 14.54 9.80 -18.76
C GLY A 186 14.10 10.33 -20.14
N GLU A 187 15.00 10.91 -20.94
CA GLU A 187 14.66 11.57 -22.21
C GLU A 187 14.34 10.57 -23.33
N GLU A 188 14.95 9.39 -23.32
CA GLU A 188 14.63 8.29 -24.25
C GLU A 188 13.15 7.85 -24.10
N ARG A 189 12.66 7.66 -22.86
CA ARG A 189 11.26 7.24 -22.60
C ARG A 189 10.20 8.31 -22.86
N GLN A 190 10.59 9.58 -22.99
CA GLN A 190 9.67 10.67 -23.30
C GLN A 190 9.62 10.91 -24.82
N ASN A 191 10.78 10.85 -25.49
CA ASN A 191 10.86 10.87 -26.94
C ASN A 191 10.14 9.68 -27.60
N ASP A 192 10.18 8.49 -26.99
CA ASP A 192 9.47 7.32 -27.51
C ASP A 192 7.94 7.46 -27.37
N ARG A 193 7.45 8.03 -26.24
CA ARG A 193 6.01 8.31 -26.05
C ARG A 193 5.50 9.44 -26.95
N GLU A 194 6.32 10.44 -27.23
CA GLU A 194 5.98 11.52 -28.18
C GLU A 194 6.04 11.05 -29.65
N LYS A 195 6.93 10.10 -29.99
CA LYS A 195 6.97 9.45 -31.31
C LYS A 195 5.78 8.52 -31.54
N GLU A 196 5.38 7.73 -30.53
CA GLU A 196 4.17 6.90 -30.61
C GLU A 196 2.90 7.75 -30.76
N GLN A 197 2.78 8.87 -30.04
CA GLN A 197 1.63 9.77 -30.16
C GLN A 197 1.65 10.66 -31.42
N GLY A 198 2.81 10.80 -32.07
CA GLY A 198 2.98 11.54 -33.33
C GLY A 198 2.79 10.69 -34.59
N GLN A 199 2.80 9.36 -34.48
CA GLN A 199 2.51 8.45 -35.60
C GLN A 199 1.01 8.12 -35.74
N ASP A 200 0.19 8.46 -34.75
CA ASP A 200 -1.27 8.28 -34.73
C ASP A 200 -2.05 9.56 -35.13
N ARG A 201 -1.41 10.47 -35.88
CA ARG A 201 -2.06 11.66 -36.47
C ARG A 201 -1.89 11.72 -37.99
#